data_AF-A0A3M1YPJ9-F1
#
_entry.id   AF-A0A3M1YPJ9-F1
#
_cell.length_a   1.000
_cell.length_b   1.000
_cell.length_c   1.000
_cell.angle_alpha   90.00
_cell.angle_beta   90.00
_cell.angle_gamma   90.00
#
_symmetry.space_group_name_H-M   'P 1'
#
loop_
_entity.id
_entity.type
_entity.pdbx_description
1 polymer ?
#
loop_
_entity_poly.entity_id
_entity_poly.type
_entity_poly.pdbx_seq_one_letter_code
_entity_poly.pdbx_strand_id
1 'polypeptide(L)'
;MKTPSLTDALIPIVFLIGLLTFNVLIYGDDALSGANQTALILSAAVGGVIGVKNKYSWKTIYHGITASISSALPALIILLLIGALAGTWLISGIIPAMIYYGLKILNPSILLVAACAVSAIVSLATGSSGSTIAA
;
A
#
# COMPACT_ATOMS: atom_id res chain seq x y z
N MET A 1 -20.39 -13.79 -22.39
CA MET A 1 -19.67 -13.00 -21.38
C MET A 1 -19.12 -11.79 -22.08
N LYS A 2 -19.52 -10.58 -21.70
CA LYS A 2 -19.01 -9.35 -22.34
C LYS A 2 -17.63 -9.10 -21.76
N THR A 3 -16.62 -8.93 -22.62
CA THR A 3 -15.33 -8.40 -22.18
C THR A 3 -15.60 -7.06 -21.49
N PRO A 4 -15.10 -6.84 -20.27
CA PRO A 4 -15.35 -5.58 -19.58
C PRO A 4 -14.77 -4.48 -20.45
N SER A 5 -15.63 -3.53 -20.86
CA SER A 5 -15.17 -2.42 -21.65
C SER A 5 -14.24 -1.56 -20.78
N LEU A 6 -13.22 -0.96 -21.38
CA LEU A 6 -12.27 -0.08 -20.66
C LEU A 6 -13.03 1.04 -19.91
N THR A 7 -14.16 1.46 -20.45
CA THR A 7 -15.14 2.36 -19.85
C THR A 7 -15.76 1.83 -18.54
N ASP A 8 -16.07 0.55 -18.42
CA ASP A 8 -16.68 -0.01 -17.20
C ASP A 8 -15.69 -0.09 -16.04
N ALA A 9 -14.42 -0.35 -16.33
CA ALA A 9 -13.36 -0.36 -15.32
C ALA A 9 -12.99 1.05 -14.83
N LEU A 10 -13.13 2.05 -15.71
CA LEU A 10 -12.75 3.43 -15.41
C LEU A 10 -13.76 4.13 -14.48
N ILE A 11 -15.05 3.76 -14.55
CA ILE A 11 -16.12 4.37 -13.74
C ILE A 11 -15.85 4.30 -12.22
N PRO A 12 -15.60 3.14 -11.60
CA PRO A 12 -15.37 3.07 -10.16
C PRO A 12 -14.04 3.75 -9.73
N ILE A 13 -13.05 3.79 -10.63
CA ILE A 13 -11.77 4.49 -10.39
C ILE A 13 -11.99 6.00 -10.34
N VAL A 14 -12.64 6.57 -11.35
CA VAL A 14 -12.93 8.02 -11.41
C VAL A 14 -13.86 8.41 -10.27
N PHE A 15 -14.85 7.58 -9.95
CA PHE A 15 -15.74 7.80 -8.81
C PHE A 15 -14.97 7.82 -7.48
N LEU A 16 -14.02 6.89 -7.28
CA LEU A 16 -13.19 6.86 -6.09
C LEU A 16 -12.30 8.10 -5.98
N ILE A 17 -11.60 8.48 -7.06
CA ILE A 17 -10.72 9.64 -7.09
C ILE A 17 -11.52 10.93 -6.82
N GLY A 18 -12.70 11.05 -7.42
CA GLY A 18 -13.61 12.17 -7.19
C GLY A 18 -14.06 12.26 -5.72
N LEU A 19 -14.47 11.14 -5.14
CA LEU A 19 -14.85 11.08 -3.73
C LEU A 19 -13.69 11.42 -2.79
N LEU A 20 -12.49 10.88 -3.03
CA LEU A 20 -11.30 11.17 -2.22
C LEU A 20 -10.92 12.65 -2.31
N THR A 21 -10.93 13.22 -3.51
CA THR A 21 -10.63 14.65 -3.72
C THR A 21 -11.65 15.52 -2.99
N PHE A 22 -12.94 15.21 -3.13
CA PHE A 22 -14.00 15.91 -2.41
C PHE A 22 -13.83 15.79 -0.88
N ASN A 23 -13.44 14.61 -0.42
CA ASN A 23 -13.24 14.36 1.00
C ASN A 23 -12.10 15.19 1.59
N VAL A 24 -10.96 15.21 0.91
CA VAL A 24 -9.80 16.02 1.31
C VAL A 24 -10.11 17.52 1.28
N LEU A 25 -10.94 17.99 0.33
CA LEU A 25 -11.32 19.40 0.25
C LEU A 25 -12.24 19.85 1.39
N ILE A 26 -13.11 18.96 1.92
CA ILE A 26 -14.04 19.30 3.01
C ILE A 26 -13.45 19.01 4.39
N TYR A 27 -12.77 17.87 4.56
CA TYR A 27 -12.32 17.39 5.87
C TYR A 27 -10.82 17.59 6.12
N GLY A 28 -10.02 17.98 5.12
CA GLY A 28 -8.58 18.20 5.28
C GLY A 28 -7.87 16.96 5.84
N ASP A 29 -7.08 17.13 6.91
CA ASP A 29 -6.36 16.05 7.59
C ASP A 29 -7.29 15.03 8.28
N ASP A 30 -8.51 15.41 8.66
CA ASP A 30 -9.49 14.51 9.27
C ASP A 30 -10.14 13.53 8.27
N ALA A 31 -9.87 13.69 6.96
CA ALA A 31 -10.34 12.75 5.94
C ALA A 31 -9.83 11.30 6.19
N LEU A 32 -8.69 11.16 6.88
CA LEU A 32 -8.13 9.87 7.26
C LEU A 32 -8.88 9.19 8.41
N SER A 33 -9.67 9.92 9.21
CA SER A 33 -10.33 9.39 10.41
C SER A 33 -11.58 8.52 10.11
N GLY A 34 -11.95 8.34 8.85
CA GLY A 34 -13.03 7.43 8.45
C GLY A 34 -13.62 7.71 7.08
N ALA A 35 -13.48 8.94 6.62
CA ALA A 35 -14.12 9.40 5.41
C ALA A 35 -13.52 8.71 4.14
N ASN A 36 -12.22 8.46 4.13
CA ASN A 36 -11.57 7.62 3.10
C ASN A 36 -12.10 6.17 3.08
N GLN A 37 -12.39 5.58 4.24
CA GLN A 37 -12.92 4.22 4.34
C GLN A 37 -14.35 4.14 3.77
N THR A 38 -15.17 5.17 4.03
CA THR A 38 -16.51 5.27 3.42
C THR A 38 -16.44 5.41 1.90
N ALA A 39 -15.49 6.20 1.38
CA ALA A 39 -15.29 6.38 -0.07
C ALA A 39 -14.89 5.07 -0.76
N LEU A 40 -14.01 4.28 -0.14
CA LEU A 40 -13.61 2.97 -0.64
C LEU A 40 -14.78 1.98 -0.71
N ILE A 41 -15.60 1.91 0.35
CA ILE A 41 -16.77 1.02 0.39
C ILE A 41 -17.81 1.42 -0.67
N LEU A 42 -18.07 2.73 -0.84
CA LEU A 42 -18.98 3.23 -1.85
C LEU A 42 -18.48 2.94 -3.28
N SER A 43 -17.20 3.14 -3.55
CA SER A 43 -16.61 2.79 -4.86
C SER A 43 -16.65 1.28 -5.12
N ALA A 44 -16.37 0.45 -4.11
CA ALA A 44 -16.51 -1.00 -4.21
C ALA A 44 -17.95 -1.42 -4.52
N ALA A 45 -18.94 -0.77 -3.91
CA ALA A 45 -20.36 -1.01 -4.21
C ALA A 45 -20.70 -0.66 -5.67
N VAL A 46 -20.19 0.47 -6.18
CA VAL A 46 -20.34 0.86 -7.61
C VAL A 46 -19.69 -0.19 -8.52
N GLY A 47 -18.49 -0.66 -8.20
CA GLY A 47 -17.81 -1.74 -8.93
C GLY A 47 -18.62 -3.04 -8.94
N GLY A 48 -19.22 -3.40 -7.80
CA GLY A 48 -20.12 -4.55 -7.68
C GLY A 48 -21.37 -4.43 -8.55
N VAL A 49 -22.02 -3.25 -8.57
CA VAL A 49 -23.18 -2.97 -9.43
C VAL A 49 -22.82 -3.11 -10.92
N ILE A 50 -21.65 -2.62 -11.33
CA ILE A 50 -21.16 -2.75 -12.70
C ILE A 50 -20.89 -4.22 -13.05
N GLY A 51 -20.32 -4.99 -12.13
CA GLY A 51 -20.14 -6.45 -12.28
C GLY A 51 -21.47 -7.17 -12.54
N VAL A 52 -22.51 -6.85 -11.77
CA VAL A 52 -23.85 -7.43 -11.96
C VAL A 52 -24.47 -6.97 -13.29
N LYS A 53 -24.33 -5.69 -13.67
CA LYS A 53 -24.81 -5.15 -14.96
C LYS A 53 -24.14 -5.83 -16.17
N ASN A 54 -22.87 -6.19 -16.05
CA ASN A 54 -22.12 -6.92 -17.08
C ASN A 54 -22.41 -8.44 -17.08
N LYS A 55 -23.42 -8.89 -16.32
CA LYS A 55 -23.88 -10.28 -16.22
C LYS A 55 -22.82 -11.23 -15.68
N TYR A 56 -21.90 -10.74 -14.85
CA TYR A 56 -21.02 -11.63 -14.07
C TYR A 56 -21.84 -12.35 -13.01
N SER A 57 -21.55 -13.64 -12.81
CA SER A 57 -22.15 -14.39 -11.72
C SER A 57 -21.64 -13.86 -10.38
N TRP A 58 -22.51 -13.82 -9.37
CA TRP A 58 -22.12 -13.45 -8.01
C TRP A 58 -20.93 -14.29 -7.50
N LYS A 59 -20.86 -15.57 -7.90
CA LYS A 59 -19.75 -16.47 -7.57
C LYS A 59 -18.42 -15.97 -8.13
N THR A 60 -18.43 -15.40 -9.33
CA THR A 60 -17.22 -14.82 -9.97
C THR A 60 -16.77 -13.55 -9.26
N ILE A 61 -17.71 -12.67 -8.90
CA ILE A 61 -17.42 -11.43 -8.17
C ILE A 61 -16.82 -11.77 -6.79
N TYR A 62 -17.47 -12.68 -6.05
CA TYR A 62 -16.98 -13.14 -4.75
C TYR A 62 -15.57 -13.75 -4.85
N HIS A 63 -15.34 -14.61 -5.85
CA HIS A 63 -14.03 -15.21 -6.05
C HIS A 63 -12.95 -14.16 -6.32
N GLY A 64 -13.23 -13.14 -7.14
CA GLY A 64 -12.32 -12.03 -7.42
C GLY A 64 -11.97 -11.22 -6.16
N ILE A 65 -12.95 -10.97 -5.29
CA ILE A 65 -12.72 -10.30 -3.99
C ILE A 65 -11.80 -11.16 -3.12
N THR A 66 -12.10 -12.46 -2.96
CA THR A 66 -11.29 -13.36 -2.13
C THR A 66 -9.86 -13.51 -2.67
N ALA A 67 -9.68 -13.62 -3.99
CA ALA A 67 -8.37 -13.72 -4.60
C ALA A 67 -7.52 -12.46 -4.38
N SER A 68 -8.14 -11.28 -4.48
CA SER A 68 -7.47 -10.00 -4.21
C SER A 68 -7.00 -9.89 -2.77
N ILE A 69 -7.85 -10.29 -1.80
CA ILE A 69 -7.49 -10.30 -0.38
C ILE A 69 -6.37 -11.31 -0.13
N SER A 70 -6.50 -12.54 -0.64
CA SER A 70 -5.50 -13.59 -0.46
C SER A 70 -4.13 -13.23 -1.04
N SER A 71 -4.09 -12.50 -2.16
CA SER A 71 -2.84 -12.02 -2.75
C SER A 71 -2.15 -10.94 -1.89
N ALA A 72 -2.91 -10.13 -1.14
CA ALA A 72 -2.36 -9.09 -0.28
C ALA A 72 -1.93 -9.60 1.11
N LEU A 73 -2.45 -10.74 1.57
CA LEU A 73 -2.18 -11.28 2.91
C LEU A 73 -0.69 -11.48 3.22
N PRO A 74 0.15 -12.08 2.34
CA PRO A 74 1.57 -12.27 2.62
C PRO A 74 2.29 -10.94 2.90
N ALA A 75 2.01 -9.92 2.08
CA ALA A 75 2.60 -8.59 2.26
C ALA A 75 2.14 -7.94 3.57
N LEU A 76 0.86 -8.08 3.94
CA LEU A 76 0.33 -7.57 5.20
C LEU A 76 1.03 -8.22 6.41
N ILE A 77 1.21 -9.53 6.39
CA ILE A 77 1.90 -10.27 7.45
C ILE A 77 3.35 -9.80 7.57
N ILE A 78 4.06 -9.62 6.45
CA ILE A 78 5.44 -9.11 6.44
C ILE A 78 5.48 -7.70 7.05
N LEU A 79 4.60 -6.79 6.62
CA LEU A 79 4.55 -5.43 7.14
C LEU A 79 4.25 -5.41 8.64
N LEU A 80 3.35 -6.27 9.12
CA LEU A 80 3.03 -6.42 10.53
C LEU A 80 4.26 -6.87 11.35
N LEU A 81 4.99 -7.87 10.85
CA LEU A 81 6.19 -8.40 11.52
C LEU A 81 7.31 -7.36 11.58
N ILE A 82 7.55 -6.63 10.47
CA ILE A 82 8.53 -5.54 10.43
C ILE A 82 8.12 -4.43 11.41
N GLY A 83 6.85 -4.07 11.45
CA GLY A 83 6.32 -3.08 12.40
C GLY A 83 6.52 -3.50 13.86
N ALA A 84 6.21 -4.75 14.20
CA ALA A 84 6.42 -5.29 15.54
C ALA A 84 7.91 -5.32 15.94
N LEU A 85 8.78 -5.71 15.01
CA LEU A 85 10.23 -5.71 15.22
C LEU A 85 10.77 -4.28 15.44
N ALA A 86 10.38 -3.34 14.57
CA ALA A 86 10.79 -1.94 14.66
C ALA A 86 10.30 -1.29 15.98
N GLY A 87 9.07 -1.57 16.39
CA GLY A 87 8.52 -1.12 17.67
C GLY A 87 9.28 -1.69 18.87
N THR A 88 9.61 -2.98 18.85
CA THR A 88 10.40 -3.63 19.90
C THR A 88 11.80 -3.03 20.01
N TRP A 89 12.45 -2.75 18.87
CA TRP A 89 13.78 -2.12 18.85
C TRP A 89 13.76 -0.67 19.32
N LEU A 90 12.67 0.05 19.05
CA LEU A 90 12.48 1.40 19.54
C LEU A 90 12.39 1.41 21.08
N ILE A 91 11.56 0.53 21.65
CA ILE A 91 11.39 0.41 23.12
C ILE A 91 12.67 -0.09 23.79
N SER A 92 13.36 -1.05 23.17
CA SER A 92 14.64 -1.57 23.67
C SER A 92 15.82 -0.59 23.54
N GLY A 93 15.62 0.58 22.91
CA GLY A 93 16.68 1.57 22.73
C GLY A 93 17.72 1.21 21.67
N ILE A 94 17.50 0.13 20.90
CA ILE A 94 18.42 -0.35 19.85
C ILE A 94 18.50 0.68 18.72
N ILE A 95 17.36 1.16 18.23
CA ILE A 95 17.30 2.19 17.17
C ILE A 95 17.97 3.50 17.66
N PRO A 96 17.63 4.06 18.85
CA PRO A 96 18.33 5.21 19.41
C PRO A 96 19.85 5.03 19.56
N ALA A 97 20.31 3.86 20.03
CA ALA A 97 21.73 3.56 20.17
C ALA A 97 22.43 3.52 18.81
N MET A 98 21.84 2.88 17.79
CA MET A 98 22.37 2.86 16.43
C MET A 98 22.52 4.27 15.84
N ILE A 99 21.55 5.15 16.07
CA ILE A 99 21.63 6.56 15.61
C ILE A 99 22.78 7.28 16.33
N TYR A 100 22.86 7.16 17.66
CA TYR A 100 23.89 7.83 18.45
C TYR A 100 25.31 7.41 18.06
N TYR A 101 25.55 6.09 17.96
CA TYR A 101 26.86 5.58 17.55
C TYR A 101 27.14 5.84 16.07
N GLY A 102 26.13 5.77 15.21
CA GLY A 102 26.24 6.08 13.79
C GLY A 102 26.70 7.52 13.56
N LEU A 103 26.07 8.50 14.23
CA LEU A 103 26.45 9.91 14.13
C LEU A 103 27.85 10.21 14.72
N LYS A 104 28.33 9.39 15.66
CA LYS A 104 29.68 9.54 16.21
C LYS A 104 30.77 9.04 15.26
N ILE A 105 30.45 8.06 14.42
CA ILE A 105 31.36 7.49 13.41
C ILE A 105 31.33 8.30 12.11
N LEU A 106 30.18 8.89 11.76
CA LEU A 106 29.98 9.58 10.49
C LEU A 106 30.26 11.08 10.60
N ASN A 107 31.12 11.60 9.73
CA ASN A 107 31.29 13.06 9.59
C ASN A 107 30.10 13.66 8.82
N PRO A 108 29.48 14.76 9.30
CA PRO A 108 28.28 15.34 8.68
C PRO A 108 28.46 15.71 7.20
N SER A 109 29.69 16.00 6.75
CA SER A 109 29.98 16.36 5.36
C SER A 109 29.87 15.20 4.36
N ILE A 110 30.03 13.94 4.80
CA ILE A 110 29.97 12.74 3.93
C ILE A 110 28.68 11.92 4.10
N LEU A 111 27.78 12.36 4.99
CA LEU A 111 26.59 11.60 5.38
C LEU A 111 25.70 11.25 4.19
N LEU A 112 25.43 12.23 3.30
CA LEU A 112 24.58 12.03 2.12
C LEU A 112 25.20 11.03 1.13
N VAL A 113 26.51 11.13 0.89
CA VAL A 113 27.22 10.23 -0.04
C VAL A 113 27.28 8.82 0.52
N ALA A 114 27.57 8.67 1.81
CA ALA A 114 27.56 7.38 2.50
C ALA A 114 26.15 6.75 2.52
N ALA A 115 25.11 7.53 2.81
CA ALA A 115 23.73 7.04 2.80
C ALA A 115 23.30 6.56 1.41
N CYS A 116 23.68 7.29 0.35
CA CYS A 116 23.43 6.88 -1.04
C CYS A 116 24.19 5.61 -1.41
N ALA A 117 25.46 5.48 -1.02
CA ALA A 117 26.25 4.28 -1.27
C ALA A 117 25.69 3.05 -0.54
N VAL A 118 25.32 3.21 0.74
CA VAL A 118 24.72 2.13 1.53
C VAL A 118 23.35 1.74 0.98
N SER A 119 22.50 2.70 0.59
CA SER A 119 21.20 2.39 0.01
C SER A 119 21.33 1.67 -1.34
N ALA A 120 22.31 2.04 -2.17
CA ALA A 120 22.63 1.33 -3.40
C ALA A 120 23.10 -0.12 -3.14
N ILE A 121 24.00 -0.32 -2.17
CA ILE A 121 24.49 -1.66 -1.79
C ILE A 121 23.35 -2.52 -1.24
N VAL A 122 22.53 -1.98 -0.34
CA VAL A 122 21.39 -2.71 0.24
C VAL A 122 20.36 -3.03 -0.84
N SER A 123 20.06 -2.10 -1.75
CA SER A 123 19.15 -2.35 -2.88
C SER A 123 19.66 -3.48 -3.80
N LEU A 124 20.97 -3.54 -4.04
CA LEU A 124 21.60 -4.63 -4.79
C LEU A 124 21.54 -5.96 -4.02
N ALA A 125 21.84 -5.93 -2.72
CA ALA A 125 21.86 -7.14 -1.87
C ALA A 125 20.46 -7.70 -1.59
N THR A 126 19.46 -6.85 -1.45
CA THR A 126 18.04 -7.23 -1.32
C THR A 126 17.47 -7.72 -2.66
N GLY A 127 18.18 -7.53 -3.77
CA GLY A 127 17.77 -8.00 -5.08
C GLY A 127 16.58 -7.19 -5.60
N SER A 128 16.88 -6.04 -6.22
CA SER A 128 15.93 -5.30 -7.04
C SER A 128 15.32 -6.20 -8.14
N SER A 129 14.02 -6.53 -8.05
CA SER A 129 13.01 -6.38 -9.14
C SER A 129 11.93 -7.47 -9.35
N GLY A 130 11.96 -8.69 -8.80
CA GLY A 130 11.04 -9.72 -9.35
C GLY A 130 10.83 -11.08 -8.68
N SER A 131 11.08 -11.29 -7.39
CA SER A 131 10.71 -12.57 -6.76
C SER A 131 9.24 -12.71 -6.35
N THR A 132 8.31 -11.85 -6.83
CA THR A 132 6.85 -12.15 -6.87
C THR A 132 6.04 -11.26 -7.83
N ILE A 133 6.57 -10.91 -9.01
CA ILE A 133 5.70 -10.58 -10.17
C ILE A 133 5.46 -11.87 -11.00
N ALA A 134 6.11 -12.99 -10.62
CA ALA A 134 6.04 -14.29 -11.26
C ALA A 134 6.17 -15.44 -10.23
N ALA A 135 5.07 -15.79 -9.55
CA ALA A 135 4.72 -17.15 -9.10
C ALA A 135 3.39 -17.12 -8.34
#